data_AF-A0A1Q3CIM4-F1
#
_entry.id   AF-A0A1Q3CIM4-F1
#
_cell.length_a   1.000
_cell.length_b   1.000
_cell.length_c   1.000
_cell.angle_alpha   90.00
_cell.angle_beta   90.00
_cell.angle_gamma   90.00
#
_symmetry.space_group_name_H-M   'P 1'
#
loop_
_entity.id
_entity.type
_entity.pdbx_description
1 polymer ?
#
loop_
_entity_poly.entity_id
_entity_poly.type
_entity_poly.pdbx_seq_one_letter_code
_entity_poly.pdbx_strand_id
1 'polypeptide(L)'
;MRPRSSEVLWHNLVWHRSRIPKHAFYLWLEFRAAHKTKDKLLAIGVLQSAGCVFFCRELESLEHLYFQCPYTENIWKRVLALCNISKPILSWLEEVQWMIEHMKGDNFLEMVRKLALAATVFHIWLERNRRCFNNRFLSSQEII
;
A
#
# COMPACT_ATOMS: atom_id res chain seq x y z
N MET A 1 -33.34 -8.34 -4.48
CA MET A 1 -32.06 -7.97 -5.13
C MET A 1 -31.49 -6.77 -4.39
N ARG A 2 -30.23 -6.81 -3.94
CA ARG A 2 -29.58 -5.59 -3.39
C ARG A 2 -29.34 -4.61 -4.54
N PRO A 3 -29.69 -3.32 -4.39
CA PRO A 3 -29.37 -2.33 -5.41
C PRO A 3 -27.85 -2.26 -5.61
N ARG A 4 -27.41 -2.17 -6.87
CA ARG A 4 -25.99 -1.92 -7.18
C ARG A 4 -25.60 -0.59 -6.54
N SER A 5 -24.67 -0.63 -5.59
CA SER A 5 -24.06 0.58 -5.05
C SER A 5 -23.28 1.31 -6.14
N SER A 6 -23.11 2.63 -5.99
CA SER A 6 -22.24 3.40 -6.88
C SER A 6 -20.83 2.82 -6.88
N GLU A 7 -20.23 2.78 -8.05
CA GLU A 7 -18.86 2.30 -8.22
C GLU A 7 -17.89 3.31 -7.58
N VAL A 8 -17.01 2.80 -6.73
CA VAL A 8 -15.97 3.59 -6.06
C VAL A 8 -14.87 3.96 -7.04
N LEU A 9 -14.28 5.15 -6.89
CA LEU A 9 -13.30 5.70 -7.83
C LEU A 9 -12.07 4.80 -8.05
N TRP A 10 -11.65 4.07 -7.01
CA TRP A 10 -10.51 3.16 -7.06
C TRP A 10 -10.83 1.77 -7.62
N HIS A 11 -12.09 1.49 -8.01
CA HIS A 11 -12.52 0.15 -8.45
C HIS A 11 -11.58 -0.43 -9.52
N ASN A 12 -11.24 0.36 -10.55
CA ASN A 12 -10.39 -0.08 -11.65
C ASN A 12 -8.91 -0.24 -11.29
N LEU A 13 -8.45 0.33 -10.17
CA LEU A 13 -7.11 0.03 -9.66
C LEU A 13 -7.06 -1.38 -9.06
N VAL A 14 -8.10 -1.76 -8.32
CA VAL A 14 -8.14 -3.05 -7.60
C VAL A 14 -8.65 -4.18 -8.50
N TRP A 15 -9.75 -3.94 -9.21
CA TRP A 15 -10.57 -4.96 -9.84
C TRP A 15 -10.48 -4.94 -11.37
N HIS A 16 -9.26 -4.94 -11.90
CA HIS A 16 -8.98 -5.05 -13.34
C HIS A 16 -8.72 -6.52 -13.76
N ARG A 17 -8.68 -6.80 -15.07
CA ARG A 17 -8.56 -8.17 -15.61
C ARG A 17 -7.24 -8.86 -15.25
N SER A 18 -6.14 -8.12 -15.30
CA SER A 18 -4.79 -8.65 -15.09
C SER A 18 -4.37 -8.73 -13.62
N ARG A 19 -5.28 -8.44 -12.67
CA ARG A 19 -4.96 -8.37 -11.25
C ARG A 19 -4.44 -9.70 -10.71
N ILE A 20 -3.47 -9.63 -9.79
CA ILE A 20 -3.11 -10.77 -8.96
C ILE A 20 -4.11 -10.82 -7.78
N PRO A 21 -4.96 -11.86 -7.66
CA PRO A 21 -6.08 -11.86 -6.70
C PRO A 21 -5.66 -11.56 -5.26
N LYS A 22 -4.54 -12.14 -4.82
CA LYS A 22 -3.99 -11.91 -3.48
C LYS A 22 -3.64 -10.45 -3.27
N HIS A 23 -2.92 -9.82 -4.21
CA HIS A 23 -2.49 -8.43 -4.08
C HIS A 23 -3.68 -7.47 -4.15
N ALA A 24 -4.63 -7.72 -5.06
CA ALA A 24 -5.87 -6.96 -5.16
C ALA A 24 -6.67 -6.99 -3.86
N PHE A 25 -6.76 -8.15 -3.20
CA PHE A 25 -7.45 -8.27 -1.92
C PHE A 25 -6.81 -7.41 -0.81
N TYR A 26 -5.48 -7.40 -0.71
CA TYR A 26 -4.79 -6.54 0.26
C TYR A 26 -4.93 -5.05 -0.08
N LEU A 27 -4.79 -4.67 -1.36
CA LEU A 27 -5.00 -3.28 -1.78
C LEU A 27 -6.44 -2.81 -1.48
N TRP A 28 -7.42 -3.67 -1.72
CA TRP A 28 -8.81 -3.41 -1.35
C TRP A 28 -8.98 -3.16 0.15
N LEU A 29 -8.38 -4.01 0.98
CA LEU A 29 -8.42 -3.84 2.44
C LEU A 29 -7.79 -2.51 2.88
N GLU A 30 -6.73 -2.04 2.21
CA GLU A 30 -6.15 -0.72 2.48
C GLU A 30 -7.08 0.42 2.11
N PHE A 31 -7.73 0.38 0.94
CA PHE A 31 -8.71 1.40 0.57
C PHE A 31 -9.93 1.43 1.50
N ARG A 32 -10.19 0.34 2.21
CA ARG A 32 -11.22 0.25 3.25
C ARG A 32 -10.71 0.62 4.64
N ALA A 33 -9.43 0.96 4.78
CA ALA A 33 -8.74 1.13 6.05
C ALA A 33 -9.04 -0.03 7.04
N ALA A 34 -9.15 -1.26 6.52
CA ALA A 34 -9.59 -2.42 7.29
C ALA A 34 -8.44 -3.14 8.01
N HIS A 35 -7.19 -2.82 7.66
CA HIS A 35 -6.02 -3.41 8.27
C HIS A 35 -5.79 -2.96 9.71
N LYS A 36 -5.26 -3.88 10.53
CA LYS A 36 -4.93 -3.69 11.94
C LYS A 36 -3.51 -3.14 12.10
N THR A 37 -3.35 -1.87 11.75
CA THR A 37 -2.17 -1.06 12.04
C THR A 37 -2.02 -0.84 13.56
N LYS A 38 -0.80 -0.57 14.03
CA LYS A 38 -0.56 -0.49 15.49
C LYS A 38 -1.29 0.68 16.16
N ASP A 39 -1.53 1.80 15.49
CA ASP A 39 -2.41 2.88 15.97
C ASP A 39 -3.81 2.36 16.35
N LYS A 40 -4.43 1.54 15.49
CA LYS A 40 -5.74 0.95 15.75
C LYS A 40 -5.70 -0.06 16.87
N LEU A 41 -4.62 -0.84 16.97
CA LEU A 41 -4.42 -1.81 18.06
C LEU A 41 -4.17 -1.11 19.40
N LEU A 42 -3.45 0.01 19.40
CA LEU A 42 -3.27 0.86 20.58
C LEU A 42 -4.61 1.47 21.02
N ALA A 43 -5.41 1.97 20.08
CA ALA A 43 -6.73 2.56 20.38
C ALA A 43 -7.72 1.58 21.04
N ILE A 44 -7.59 0.27 20.75
CA ILE A 44 -8.41 -0.78 21.39
C ILE A 44 -7.71 -1.47 22.58
N GLY A 45 -6.56 -0.94 23.03
CA GLY A 45 -5.85 -1.43 24.23
C GLY A 45 -5.07 -2.74 24.05
N VAL A 46 -4.83 -3.19 22.82
CA VAL A 46 -4.07 -4.43 22.55
C VAL A 46 -2.55 -4.21 22.64
N LEU A 47 -2.07 -3.01 22.28
CA LEU A 47 -0.66 -2.63 22.33
C LEU A 47 -0.44 -1.49 23.33
N GLN A 48 0.76 -1.40 23.89
CA GLN A 48 1.17 -0.28 24.75
C GLN A 48 1.83 0.88 23.98
N SER A 49 2.28 0.62 22.74
CA SER A 49 2.90 1.62 21.88
C SER A 49 2.58 1.34 20.42
N ALA A 50 2.38 2.42 19.65
CA ALA A 50 2.18 2.38 18.21
C ALA A 50 3.47 2.70 17.43
N GLY A 51 4.66 2.56 18.04
CA GLY A 51 5.93 2.84 17.34
C GLY A 51 6.07 2.06 16.03
N CYS A 52 6.53 2.76 14.99
CA CYS A 52 6.72 2.21 13.65
C CYS A 52 7.60 0.96 13.66
N VAL A 53 7.13 -0.11 13.02
CA VAL A 53 7.85 -1.39 12.95
C VAL A 53 9.18 -1.30 12.17
N PHE A 54 9.33 -0.25 11.36
CA PHE A 54 10.55 0.02 10.60
C PHE A 54 11.56 0.88 11.38
N PHE A 55 11.30 1.15 12.66
CA PHE A 55 12.21 1.86 13.59
C PHE A 55 12.63 3.26 13.16
N CYS A 56 11.76 3.98 12.45
CA CYS A 56 12.00 5.36 12.00
C CYS A 56 11.63 6.44 13.04
N ARG A 57 11.41 6.04 14.32
CA ARG A 57 11.04 6.92 15.46
C ARG A 57 9.69 7.64 15.37
N GLU A 58 8.86 7.29 14.40
CA GLU A 58 7.49 7.78 14.25
C GLU A 58 6.46 6.71 14.69
N LEU A 59 5.18 7.07 14.74
CA LEU A 59 4.07 6.15 15.01
C LEU A 59 3.57 5.47 13.71
N GLU A 60 3.21 4.19 13.80
CA GLU A 60 2.58 3.43 12.72
C GLU A 60 1.10 3.79 12.61
N SER A 61 0.78 4.60 11.60
CA SER A 61 -0.56 4.74 11.02
C SER A 61 -0.58 4.17 9.60
N LEU A 62 -1.77 4.11 8.99
CA LEU A 62 -1.90 3.69 7.58
C LEU A 62 -1.16 4.67 6.63
N GLU A 63 -1.32 5.98 6.83
CA GLU A 63 -0.61 6.99 6.04
C GLU A 63 0.89 6.91 6.24
N HIS A 64 1.32 6.67 7.48
CA HIS A 64 2.74 6.51 7.78
C HIS A 64 3.33 5.27 7.08
N LEU A 65 2.61 4.14 7.16
CA LEU A 65 3.03 2.88 6.59
C LEU A 65 3.13 2.92 5.05
N TYR A 66 2.21 3.61 4.39
CA TYR A 66 2.20 3.71 2.93
C TYR A 66 2.75 5.05 2.48
N PHE A 67 4.08 5.13 2.56
CA PHE A 67 4.96 6.08 1.88
C PHE A 67 5.43 7.32 2.65
N GLN A 68 5.03 7.53 3.91
CA GLN A 68 5.68 8.55 4.75
C GLN A 68 6.80 7.96 5.64
N CYS A 69 6.80 6.64 5.87
CA CYS A 69 7.92 5.98 6.52
C CYS A 69 9.11 5.93 5.53
N PRO A 70 10.32 6.39 5.92
CA PRO A 70 11.49 6.44 5.03
C PRO A 70 11.84 5.08 4.38
N TYR A 71 11.55 3.99 5.10
CA TYR A 71 11.76 2.64 4.58
C TYR A 71 10.81 2.33 3.40
N THR A 72 9.51 2.58 3.58
CA THR A 72 8.49 2.30 2.56
C THR A 72 8.45 3.34 1.44
N GLU A 73 8.81 4.59 1.75
CA GLU A 73 9.01 5.65 0.76
C GLU A 73 10.09 5.24 -0.26
N ASN A 74 11.23 4.73 0.22
CA ASN A 74 12.32 4.29 -0.64
C ASN A 74 11.92 3.09 -1.53
N ILE A 75 11.10 2.16 -1.02
CA ILE A 75 10.53 1.07 -1.82
C ILE A 75 9.69 1.66 -2.96
N TRP A 76 8.76 2.55 -2.63
CA TRP A 76 7.86 3.12 -3.63
C TRP A 76 8.59 3.96 -4.67
N LYS A 77 9.56 4.76 -4.24
CA LYS A 77 10.43 5.54 -5.13
C LYS A 77 11.14 4.68 -6.17
N ARG A 78 11.64 3.51 -5.75
CA ARG A 78 12.31 2.57 -6.66
C ARG A 78 11.31 1.89 -7.61
N VAL A 79 10.15 1.49 -7.11
CA VAL A 79 9.08 0.91 -7.95
C VAL A 79 8.58 1.92 -9.00
N LEU A 80 8.41 3.19 -8.63
CA LEU A 80 8.09 4.26 -9.58
C LEU A 80 9.17 4.43 -10.65
N ALA A 81 10.45 4.40 -10.26
CA ALA A 81 11.56 4.46 -11.20
C ALA A 81 11.55 3.28 -12.19
N LEU A 82 11.26 2.06 -11.72
CA LEU A 82 11.08 0.88 -12.59
C LEU A 82 9.89 1.03 -13.54
N CYS A 83 8.86 1.78 -13.15
CA CYS A 83 7.70 2.10 -13.98
C CYS A 83 7.92 3.33 -14.90
N ASN A 84 9.15 3.84 -14.97
CA ASN A 84 9.53 5.06 -15.68
C ASN A 84 8.68 6.28 -15.27
N ILE A 85 8.41 6.41 -13.97
CA ILE A 85 7.70 7.53 -13.36
C ILE A 85 8.69 8.31 -12.49
N SER A 86 8.89 9.59 -12.81
CA SER A 86 9.70 10.51 -12.02
C SER A 86 8.80 11.59 -11.41
N LYS A 87 8.48 11.45 -10.13
CA LYS A 87 7.70 12.41 -9.35
C LYS A 87 8.11 12.36 -7.87
N PRO A 88 7.83 13.41 -7.08
CA PRO A 88 7.95 13.31 -5.63
C PRO A 88 7.01 12.23 -5.07
N ILE A 89 7.41 11.62 -3.96
CA ILE A 89 6.53 10.73 -3.21
C ILE A 89 5.51 11.58 -2.47
N LEU A 90 4.23 11.24 -2.64
CA LEU A 90 3.11 11.95 -2.04
C LEU A 90 2.60 11.16 -0.82
N SER A 91 1.67 11.75 -0.07
CA SER A 91 0.95 10.99 0.97
C SER A 91 0.16 9.84 0.33
N TRP A 92 -0.20 8.83 1.13
CA TRP A 92 -0.98 7.68 0.64
C TRP A 92 -2.23 8.11 -0.16
N LEU A 93 -3.02 9.06 0.37
CA LEU A 93 -4.25 9.50 -0.30
C LEU A 93 -3.95 10.21 -1.63
N GLU A 94 -2.93 11.05 -1.67
CA GLU A 94 -2.52 11.75 -2.89
C GLU A 94 -1.92 10.79 -3.94
N GLU A 95 -1.16 9.78 -3.52
CA GLU A 95 -0.67 8.71 -4.41
C GLU A 95 -1.82 7.95 -5.04
N VAL A 96 -2.83 7.59 -4.24
CA VAL A 96 -4.02 6.88 -4.73
C VAL A 96 -4.78 7.76 -5.70
N GLN A 97 -5.00 9.03 -5.38
CA GLN A 97 -5.68 9.97 -6.27
C GLN A 97 -4.92 10.13 -7.60
N TRP A 98 -3.59 10.29 -7.53
CA TRP A 98 -2.74 10.35 -8.72
C TRP A 98 -2.87 9.09 -9.57
N MET A 99 -2.87 7.91 -8.95
CA MET A 99 -3.05 6.63 -9.66
C MET A 99 -4.43 6.52 -10.32
N ILE A 100 -5.51 6.97 -9.65
CA ILE A 100 -6.87 7.00 -10.23
C ILE A 100 -6.91 7.92 -11.45
N GLU A 101 -6.24 9.06 -11.39
CA GLU A 101 -6.24 10.05 -12.47
C GLU A 101 -5.44 9.61 -13.69
N HIS A 102 -4.32 8.91 -13.48
CA HIS A 102 -3.32 8.63 -14.51
C HIS A 102 -3.33 7.19 -15.03
N MET A 103 -4.10 6.27 -14.42
CA MET A 103 -4.17 4.85 -14.80
C MET A 103 -5.63 4.41 -15.08
N LYS A 104 -6.33 5.13 -15.95
CA LYS A 104 -7.77 4.89 -16.25
C LYS A 104 -8.01 3.78 -17.28
N GLY A 105 -7.09 3.59 -18.20
CA GLY A 105 -7.14 2.62 -19.28
C GLY A 105 -6.51 1.27 -18.93
N ASP A 106 -6.41 0.43 -19.96
CA ASP A 106 -5.96 -0.96 -19.88
C ASP A 106 -4.78 -1.25 -20.82
N ASN A 107 -4.04 -0.22 -21.24
CA ASN A 107 -2.80 -0.45 -21.97
C ASN A 107 -1.76 -1.13 -21.08
N PHE A 108 -0.75 -1.74 -21.71
CA PHE A 108 0.27 -2.52 -21.01
C PHE A 108 0.97 -1.73 -19.89
N LEU A 109 1.28 -0.46 -20.13
CA LEU A 109 1.99 0.38 -19.16
C LEU A 109 1.12 0.70 -17.93
N GLU A 110 -0.15 1.05 -18.14
CA GLU A 110 -1.09 1.30 -17.06
C GLU A 110 -1.41 0.03 -16.28
N MET A 111 -1.52 -1.11 -16.95
CA MET A 111 -1.65 -2.42 -16.32
C MET A 111 -0.46 -2.71 -15.41
N VAL A 112 0.78 -2.55 -15.90
CA VAL A 112 2.00 -2.76 -15.11
C VAL A 112 2.04 -1.84 -13.89
N ARG A 113 1.64 -0.58 -14.04
CA ARG A 113 1.61 0.39 -12.93
C ARG A 113 0.55 0.06 -11.87
N LYS A 114 -0.65 -0.38 -12.27
CA LYS A 114 -1.68 -0.89 -11.35
C LYS A 114 -1.16 -2.09 -10.56
N LEU A 115 -0.49 -3.02 -11.24
CA LEU A 115 0.13 -4.19 -10.62
C LEU A 115 1.26 -3.80 -9.67
N ALA A 116 2.10 -2.84 -10.05
CA ALA A 116 3.20 -2.34 -9.23
C ALA A 116 2.71 -1.74 -7.91
N LEU A 117 1.64 -0.94 -7.94
CA LEU A 117 1.00 -0.43 -6.72
C LEU A 117 0.48 -1.57 -5.84
N ALA A 118 -0.30 -2.49 -6.41
CA ALA A 118 -0.89 -3.60 -5.66
C ALA A 118 0.18 -4.51 -5.04
N ALA A 119 1.25 -4.80 -5.79
CA ALA A 119 2.40 -5.57 -5.31
C ALA A 119 3.14 -4.84 -4.19
N THR A 120 3.43 -3.55 -4.36
CA THR A 120 4.11 -2.76 -3.33
C THR A 120 3.33 -2.76 -2.02
N VAL A 121 2.02 -2.50 -2.09
CA VAL A 121 1.15 -2.49 -0.90
C VAL A 121 1.13 -3.85 -0.22
N PHE A 122 0.98 -4.92 -1.00
CA PHE A 122 0.97 -6.28 -0.49
C PHE A 122 2.29 -6.64 0.20
N HIS A 123 3.42 -6.35 -0.43
CA HIS A 123 4.74 -6.71 0.08
C HIS A 123 5.16 -5.87 1.29
N ILE A 124 4.81 -4.58 1.34
CA ILE A 124 4.97 -3.75 2.55
C ILE A 124 4.18 -4.35 3.71
N TRP A 125 2.91 -4.72 3.47
CA TRP A 125 2.07 -5.32 4.52
C TRP A 125 2.65 -6.66 5.01
N LEU A 126 3.13 -7.48 4.07
CA LEU A 126 3.75 -8.76 4.38
C LEU A 126 5.02 -8.58 5.22
N GLU A 127 5.88 -7.63 4.87
CA GLU A 127 7.09 -7.32 5.63
C GLU A 127 6.75 -6.78 7.01
N ARG A 128 5.81 -5.85 7.11
CA ARG A 128 5.33 -5.33 8.41
C ARG A 128 4.91 -6.46 9.33
N ASN A 129 4.15 -7.44 8.82
CA ASN A 129 3.72 -8.60 9.61
C ASN A 129 4.89 -9.53 9.95
N ARG A 130 5.85 -9.76 9.04
CA ARG A 130 7.05 -10.55 9.35
C ARG A 130 7.84 -9.96 10.49
N ARG A 131 8.00 -8.63 10.53
CA ARG A 131 8.69 -7.94 11.62
C ARG A 131 7.91 -7.99 12.92
N CYS A 132 6.57 -7.91 12.87
CA CYS A 132 5.73 -8.00 14.06
C CYS A 132 5.70 -9.40 14.68
N PHE A 133 5.68 -10.46 13.87
CA PHE A 133 5.39 -11.82 14.37
C PHE A 133 6.55 -12.81 14.25
N ASN A 134 7.48 -12.61 13.31
CA ASN A 134 8.52 -13.60 12.98
C ASN A 134 9.95 -13.09 13.22
N ASN A 135 10.12 -11.85 13.68
CA ASN A 135 11.42 -11.20 13.91
C ASN A 135 12.39 -11.31 12.70
N ARG A 136 11.84 -11.33 11.48
CA ARG A 136 12.61 -11.33 10.22
C ARG A 136 12.57 -9.93 9.62
N PHE A 137 13.73 -9.45 9.18
CA PHE A 137 13.92 -8.09 8.67
C PHE A 137 14.55 -8.15 7.29
N LEU A 138 13.76 -7.92 6.24
CA LEU A 138 14.29 -7.72 4.90
C LEU A 138 14.71 -6.26 4.73
N SER A 139 15.78 -6.01 3.98
CA SER A 139 16.14 -4.69 3.50
C SER A 139 15.14 -4.21 2.43
N SER A 140 15.05 -2.90 2.19
CA SER A 140 14.12 -2.37 1.17
C SER A 140 14.42 -2.87 -0.23
N GLN A 141 15.68 -3.25 -0.51
CA GLN A 141 16.11 -3.77 -1.80
C GLN A 141 15.61 -5.19 -2.07
N GLU A 142 15.40 -6.00 -1.02
CA GLU A 142 14.93 -7.39 -1.12
C GLU A 142 13.41 -7.50 -1.29
N ILE A 143 12.69 -6.37 -1.18
CA ILE A 143 11.23 -6.31 -1.33
C ILE A 143 10.80 -5.98 -2.76
N ILE A 144 11.68 -5.30 -3.52
CA ILE A 144 11.42 -4.79 -4.86
C ILE A 144 11.62 -5.87 -5.90
#